data_AF-A0A382Y7M6-F1
#
_entry.id   AF-A0A382Y7M6-F1
#
_cell.length_a   1.000
_cell.length_b   1.000
_cell.length_c   1.000
_cell.angle_alpha   90.00
_cell.angle_beta   90.00
_cell.angle_gamma   90.00
#
_symmetry.space_group_name_H-M   'P 1'
#
loop_
_entity.id
_entity.type
_entity.pdbx_description
1 polymer ?
#
loop_
_entity_poly.entity_id
_entity_poly.type
_entity_poly.pdbx_seq_one_letter_code
_entity_poly.pdbx_strand_id
1 'polypeptide(L)'
;ILNNKTGVKMPRWDSTRVERELAEIDPKHENPELDEVRRVLALRDYSVTRYSDDESERIDPPKVKSSISPNFVHSLDAYHIRSVIRRMFEPDGRLDFWAVHDAFGTHPSRVDEMVRVVRETFHEMYLQRDFNTWLEEMAPGQSTPVDTGDLDPDELMKSEYMIN
;
A
#
# COMPACT_ATOMS: atom_id res chain seq x y z
N ILE A 1 14.01 -3.10 16.26
CA ILE A 1 14.27 -1.73 16.78
C ILE A 1 13.05 -1.37 17.61
N LEU A 2 13.28 -0.97 18.87
CA LEU A 2 12.34 -1.02 20.00
C LEU A 2 11.22 0.03 19.91
N ASN A 3 10.01 -0.29 20.40
CA ASN A 3 9.01 0.72 20.75
C ASN A 3 8.55 0.51 22.22
N ASN A 4 8.80 1.53 23.03
CA ASN A 4 8.62 1.60 24.47
C ASN A 4 7.29 2.30 24.80
N LYS A 5 6.19 1.56 24.95
CA LYS A 5 5.00 2.10 25.63
C LYS A 5 4.41 1.26 26.76
N THR A 6 4.89 0.03 27.00
CA THR A 6 4.42 -0.78 28.15
C THR A 6 5.53 -1.62 28.83
N GLY A 7 6.80 -1.49 28.45
CA GLY A 7 7.90 -2.29 29.04
C GLY A 7 7.83 -3.80 28.79
N VAL A 8 6.70 -4.30 28.31
CA VAL A 8 6.53 -5.68 27.85
C VAL A 8 6.92 -5.72 26.38
N LYS A 9 8.11 -6.27 26.09
CA LYS A 9 8.46 -6.72 24.74
C LYS A 9 7.41 -7.75 24.34
N MET A 10 6.46 -7.37 23.48
CA MET A 10 5.72 -8.38 22.72
C MET A 10 6.76 -9.16 21.92
N PRO A 11 6.88 -10.48 22.13
CA PRO A 11 7.91 -11.25 21.47
C PRO A 11 7.66 -11.14 19.97
N ARG A 12 8.69 -10.71 19.24
CA ARG A 12 8.82 -11.05 17.82
C ARG A 12 8.60 -12.56 17.76
N TRP A 13 7.84 -13.04 16.76
CA TRP A 13 7.59 -14.47 16.65
C TRP A 13 8.90 -15.23 16.85
N ASP A 14 8.94 -16.03 17.91
CA ASP A 14 10.08 -16.83 18.29
C ASP A 14 9.72 -18.26 17.92
N SER A 15 10.17 -18.71 16.75
CA SER A 15 9.95 -20.09 16.29
C SER A 15 10.45 -21.08 17.34
N THR A 16 11.54 -20.75 18.03
CA THR A 16 12.09 -21.51 19.15
C THR A 16 11.13 -21.63 20.34
N ARG A 17 10.27 -20.64 20.57
CA ARG A 17 9.26 -20.72 21.64
C ARG A 17 8.13 -21.65 21.21
N VAL A 18 7.59 -21.50 20.01
CA VAL A 18 6.45 -22.31 19.58
C VAL A 18 6.86 -23.76 19.32
N GLU A 19 8.06 -24.01 18.80
CA GLU A 19 8.65 -25.35 18.71
C GLU A 19 8.80 -26.01 20.09
N ARG A 20 9.18 -25.24 21.11
CA ARG A 20 9.27 -25.74 22.49
C ARG A 20 7.90 -26.11 23.06
N GLU A 21 6.91 -25.24 22.88
CA GLU A 21 5.54 -25.50 23.34
C GLU A 21 4.94 -26.71 22.60
N LEU A 22 5.17 -26.84 21.29
CA LEU A 22 4.75 -28.01 20.51
C LEU A 22 5.48 -29.29 20.93
N ALA A 23 6.75 -29.20 21.35
CA ALA A 23 7.51 -30.33 21.89
C ALA A 23 7.05 -30.73 23.30
N GLU A 24 6.53 -29.80 24.10
CA GLU A 24 5.90 -30.10 25.40
C GLU A 24 4.52 -30.75 25.24
N ILE A 25 3.71 -30.25 24.30
CA ILE A 25 2.34 -30.75 24.07
C ILE A 25 2.34 -32.11 23.36
N ASP A 26 3.22 -32.30 22.38
CA ASP A 26 3.28 -33.52 21.57
C ASP A 26 4.74 -33.89 21.27
N PRO A 27 5.46 -34.45 22.27
CA PRO A 27 6.88 -34.78 22.14
C PRO A 27 7.15 -35.89 21.12
N LYS A 28 6.18 -36.78 20.91
CA LYS A 28 6.32 -37.97 20.04
C LYS A 28 5.75 -37.78 18.64
N HIS A 29 5.18 -36.61 18.34
CA HIS A 29 4.57 -36.33 17.04
C HIS A 29 3.42 -37.29 16.72
N GLU A 30 2.60 -37.60 17.74
CA GLU A 30 1.47 -38.53 17.62
C GLU A 30 0.19 -37.80 17.18
N ASN A 31 0.12 -36.47 17.33
CA ASN A 31 -1.05 -35.69 16.94
C ASN A 31 -0.93 -35.12 15.51
N PRO A 32 -1.69 -35.64 14.53
CA PRO A 32 -1.61 -35.22 13.14
C PRO A 32 -2.09 -33.77 12.89
N GLU A 33 -2.91 -33.19 13.78
CA GLU A 33 -3.32 -31.78 13.68
C GLU A 33 -2.17 -30.83 14.00
N LEU A 34 -1.30 -31.21 14.94
CA LEU A 34 -0.11 -30.43 15.29
C LEU A 34 0.97 -30.50 14.22
N ASP A 35 0.95 -31.53 13.37
CA ASP A 35 1.87 -31.62 12.23
C ASP A 35 1.59 -30.58 11.15
N GLU A 36 0.33 -30.16 10.99
CA GLU A 36 -0.02 -29.04 10.11
C GLU A 36 0.57 -27.73 10.64
N VAL A 37 0.44 -27.49 11.95
CA VAL A 37 1.03 -26.32 12.62
C VAL A 37 2.56 -26.33 12.44
N ARG A 38 3.22 -27.47 12.70
CA ARG A 38 4.68 -27.63 12.48
C ARG A 38 5.10 -27.31 11.04
N ARG A 39 4.34 -27.78 10.05
CA ARG A 39 4.59 -27.51 8.63
C ARG A 39 4.48 -26.03 8.28
N VAL A 40 3.44 -25.35 8.78
CA VAL A 40 3.25 -23.92 8.55
C VAL A 40 4.37 -23.10 9.19
N LEU A 41 4.83 -23.50 10.38
CA LEU A 41 5.90 -22.80 11.10
C LEU A 41 7.30 -23.03 10.53
N ALA A 42 7.51 -24.14 9.81
CA ALA A 42 8.73 -24.38 9.06
C ALA A 42 8.89 -23.46 7.83
N LEU A 43 7.83 -22.73 7.44
CA LEU A 43 7.93 -21.72 6.40
C LEU A 43 8.78 -20.55 6.89
N ARG A 44 9.71 -20.11 6.03
CA ARG A 44 10.67 -19.05 6.36
C ARG A 44 10.01 -17.70 6.65
N ASP A 45 8.86 -17.45 6.02
CA ASP A 45 8.02 -16.29 6.21
C ASP A 45 6.55 -16.73 6.26
N TYR A 46 5.90 -16.51 7.39
CA TYR A 46 4.44 -16.65 7.53
C TYR A 46 3.88 -15.42 8.25
N SER A 47 2.67 -15.06 7.87
CA SER A 47 1.92 -13.94 8.43
C SER A 47 0.87 -14.49 9.37
N VAL A 48 1.08 -14.39 10.67
CA VAL A 48 0.02 -14.65 11.66
C VAL A 48 -0.74 -13.36 11.93
N THR A 49 -2.05 -13.39 11.70
CA THR A 49 -2.93 -12.27 12.07
C THR A 49 -2.98 -12.17 13.59
N ARG A 50 -2.76 -10.98 14.16
CA ARG A 50 -3.05 -10.76 15.59
C ARG A 50 -4.57 -10.83 15.78
N TYR A 51 -5.02 -11.83 16.51
CA TYR A 51 -6.39 -11.97 16.96
C TYR A 51 -6.47 -11.47 18.41
N SER A 52 -7.17 -10.36 18.60
CA SER A 52 -7.66 -9.88 19.90
C SER A 52 -9.06 -9.32 19.66
N ASP A 53 -9.94 -9.44 20.64
CA ASP A 53 -11.27 -8.82 20.56
C ASP A 53 -11.18 -7.28 20.65
N ASP A 54 -10.10 -6.77 21.27
CA ASP A 54 -9.76 -5.35 21.29
C ASP A 54 -8.91 -4.99 20.07
N GLU A 55 -9.44 -4.10 19.22
CA GLU A 55 -8.76 -3.61 18.03
C GLU A 55 -7.40 -2.96 18.34
N SER A 56 -7.28 -2.27 19.48
CA SER A 56 -6.06 -1.56 19.86
C SER A 56 -4.87 -2.51 20.05
N GLU A 57 -5.13 -3.76 20.46
CA GLU A 57 -4.12 -4.80 20.63
C GLU A 57 -3.73 -5.48 19.31
N ARG A 58 -4.56 -5.34 18.28
CA ARG A 58 -4.26 -5.85 16.94
C ARG A 58 -3.35 -4.92 16.15
N ILE A 59 -3.32 -3.64 16.52
CA ILE A 59 -2.50 -2.62 15.86
C ILE A 59 -1.02 -2.82 16.24
N ASP A 60 -0.14 -2.76 15.24
CA ASP A 60 1.31 -2.71 15.42
C ASP A 60 1.80 -1.28 15.11
N PRO A 61 2.01 -0.41 16.12
CA PRO A 61 2.33 0.99 15.85
C PRO A 61 3.63 1.19 15.04
N PRO A 62 4.72 0.42 15.27
CA PRO A 62 5.89 0.45 14.38
C PRO A 62 5.57 0.09 12.92
N LYS A 63 4.74 -0.94 12.68
CA LYS A 63 4.33 -1.32 11.33
C LYS A 63 3.50 -0.23 10.67
N VAL A 64 2.51 0.32 11.37
CA VAL A 64 1.67 1.42 10.87
C VAL A 64 2.54 2.63 10.49
N LYS A 65 3.47 3.02 11.35
CA LYS A 65 4.38 4.15 11.10
C LYS A 65 5.25 3.95 9.86
N SER A 66 5.70 2.72 9.60
CA SER A 66 6.52 2.42 8.42
C SER A 66 5.71 2.19 7.14
N SER A 67 4.43 1.79 7.26
CA SER A 67 3.57 1.53 6.11
C SER A 67 2.81 2.75 5.60
N ILE A 68 2.66 3.81 6.40
CA ILE A 68 1.78 4.94 6.02
C ILE A 68 2.24 5.66 4.75
N SER A 69 3.54 5.94 4.61
CA SER A 69 4.09 6.64 3.45
C SER A 69 3.94 5.85 2.15
N PRO A 70 4.39 4.57 2.05
CA PRO A 70 4.20 3.81 0.81
C PRO A 70 2.72 3.57 0.49
N ASN A 71 1.89 3.30 1.49
CA ASN A 71 0.46 3.10 1.26
C ASN A 71 -0.25 4.36 0.75
N PHE A 72 0.18 5.54 1.20
CA PHE A 72 -0.35 6.81 0.72
C PHE A 72 0.03 7.07 -0.74
N VAL A 73 1.29 6.84 -1.13
CA VAL A 73 1.69 6.99 -2.54
C VAL A 73 0.94 5.99 -3.43
N HIS A 74 0.87 4.72 -3.01
CA HIS A 74 0.13 3.70 -3.77
C HIS A 74 -1.38 4.00 -3.90
N SER A 75 -1.99 4.69 -2.93
CA SER A 75 -3.40 5.08 -3.06
C SER A 75 -3.60 6.20 -4.08
N LEU A 76 -2.64 7.13 -4.19
CA LEU A 76 -2.63 8.15 -5.24
C LEU A 76 -2.41 7.54 -6.63
N ASP A 77 -1.47 6.60 -6.75
CA ASP A 77 -1.23 5.87 -8.01
C ASP A 77 -2.50 5.13 -8.46
N ALA A 78 -3.17 4.43 -7.54
CA ALA A 78 -4.43 3.75 -7.82
C ALA A 78 -5.55 4.72 -8.23
N TYR A 79 -5.63 5.89 -7.58
CA TYR A 79 -6.59 6.93 -7.94
C TYR A 79 -6.32 7.50 -9.34
N HIS A 80 -5.06 7.73 -9.69
CA HIS A 80 -4.65 8.20 -11.01
C HIS A 80 -5.03 7.19 -12.10
N ILE A 81 -4.66 5.91 -11.95
CA ILE A 81 -5.04 4.83 -12.87
C ILE A 81 -6.56 4.80 -13.07
N ARG A 82 -7.33 4.87 -11.98
CA ARG A 82 -8.80 4.88 -12.04
C ARG A 82 -9.32 6.09 -12.82
N SER A 83 -8.70 7.24 -12.66
CA SER A 83 -9.10 8.48 -13.37
C SER A 83 -8.83 8.36 -14.86
N VAL A 84 -7.69 7.78 -15.26
CA VAL A 84 -7.35 7.47 -16.65
C VAL A 84 -8.36 6.50 -17.26
N ILE A 85 -8.64 5.38 -16.58
CA ILE A 85 -9.62 4.39 -17.04
C ILE A 85 -10.97 5.03 -17.30
N ARG A 86 -11.46 5.87 -16.37
CA ARG A 86 -12.75 6.54 -16.50
C ARG A 86 -12.81 7.47 -17.72
N ARG A 87 -11.70 8.07 -18.12
CA ARG A 87 -11.62 9.01 -19.23
C ARG A 87 -11.39 8.33 -20.58
N MET A 88 -10.73 7.17 -20.56
CA MET A 88 -10.55 6.29 -21.73
C MET A 88 -11.78 5.41 -22.02
N PHE A 89 -12.75 5.34 -21.11
CA PHE A 89 -13.95 4.52 -21.25
C PHE A 89 -14.87 5.05 -22.36
N GLU A 90 -15.26 4.19 -23.31
CA GLU A 90 -16.13 4.57 -24.43
C GLU A 90 -17.62 4.56 -24.02
N PRO A 91 -18.46 5.44 -24.60
CA PRO A 91 -19.90 5.47 -24.30
C PRO A 91 -20.66 4.19 -24.63
N ASP A 92 -20.14 3.37 -25.56
CA ASP A 92 -20.69 2.08 -25.95
C ASP A 92 -20.29 0.93 -25.01
N GLY A 93 -19.53 1.23 -23.95
CA GLY A 93 -19.09 0.28 -22.94
C GLY A 93 -17.76 -0.41 -23.24
N ARG A 94 -17.07 -0.03 -24.32
CA ARG A 94 -15.75 -0.58 -24.65
C ARG A 94 -14.64 0.10 -23.86
N LEU A 95 -13.65 -0.70 -23.46
CA LEU A 95 -12.44 -0.24 -22.80
C LEU A 95 -11.26 -1.09 -23.29
N ASP A 96 -10.56 -0.58 -24.30
CA ASP A 96 -9.33 -1.19 -24.82
C ASP A 96 -8.11 -0.62 -24.06
N PHE A 97 -8.03 -0.91 -22.76
CA PHE A 97 -7.00 -0.37 -21.85
C PHE A 97 -6.51 -1.43 -20.88
N TRP A 98 -5.21 -1.45 -20.61
CA TRP A 98 -4.60 -2.25 -19.57
C TRP A 98 -3.69 -1.37 -18.71
N ALA A 99 -3.59 -1.69 -17.42
CA ALA A 99 -2.64 -1.06 -16.52
C ALA A 99 -2.05 -2.09 -15.57
N VAL A 100 -0.75 -1.97 -15.28
CA VAL A 100 -0.05 -2.74 -14.26
C VAL A 100 0.75 -1.75 -13.42
N HIS A 101 0.24 -1.44 -12.24
CA HIS A 101 0.79 -0.37 -11.40
C HIS A 101 0.90 0.94 -12.20
N ASP A 102 2.10 1.47 -12.37
CA ASP A 102 2.42 2.71 -13.09
C ASP A 102 2.57 2.54 -14.61
N ALA A 103 2.42 1.32 -15.14
CA ALA A 103 2.43 1.06 -16.57
C ALA A 103 1.03 1.11 -17.17
N PHE A 104 0.91 1.77 -18.34
CA PHE A 104 -0.33 1.93 -19.08
C PHE A 104 -0.21 1.38 -20.49
N GLY A 105 -1.29 0.81 -21.04
CA GLY A 105 -1.34 0.52 -22.46
C GLY A 105 -2.75 0.41 -23.02
N THR A 106 -2.82 0.55 -24.34
CA THR A 106 -4.07 0.59 -25.11
C THR A 106 -3.82 0.07 -26.53
N HIS A 107 -4.85 0.06 -27.38
CA HIS A 107 -4.70 -0.22 -28.80
C HIS A 107 -3.71 0.78 -29.44
N PRO A 108 -2.77 0.36 -30.32
CA PRO A 108 -1.73 1.24 -30.87
C PRO A 108 -2.25 2.54 -31.51
N SER A 109 -3.43 2.52 -32.11
CA SER A 109 -4.04 3.71 -32.72
C SER A 109 -4.51 4.77 -31.72
N ARG A 110 -4.51 4.47 -30.42
CA ARG A 110 -5.00 5.34 -29.32
C ARG A 110 -3.90 5.70 -28.33
N VAL A 111 -2.64 5.35 -28.60
CA VAL A 111 -1.52 5.63 -27.69
C VAL A 111 -1.39 7.14 -27.42
N ASP A 112 -1.49 7.99 -28.45
CA ASP A 112 -1.40 9.45 -28.28
C ASP A 112 -2.52 10.01 -27.39
N GLU A 113 -3.73 9.45 -27.50
CA GLU A 113 -4.84 9.79 -26.62
C GLU A 113 -4.57 9.34 -25.19
N MET A 114 -4.14 8.09 -25.00
CA MET A 114 -3.81 7.57 -23.68
C MET A 114 -2.73 8.42 -23.00
N VAL A 115 -1.65 8.74 -23.71
CA VAL A 115 -0.56 9.58 -23.20
C VAL A 115 -1.10 10.94 -22.78
N ARG A 116 -1.94 11.57 -23.60
CA ARG A 116 -2.57 12.84 -23.25
C ARG A 116 -3.46 12.73 -22.00
N VAL A 117 -4.32 11.70 -21.92
CA VAL A 117 -5.24 11.51 -20.79
C VAL A 117 -4.49 11.23 -19.49
N VAL A 118 -3.42 10.43 -19.53
CA VAL A 118 -2.56 10.17 -18.36
C VAL A 118 -1.96 11.48 -17.84
N ARG A 119 -1.50 12.37 -18.73
CA ARG A 119 -0.98 13.69 -18.37
C ARG A 119 -2.03 14.63 -17.80
N GLU A 120 -3.17 14.75 -18.47
CA GLU A 120 -4.29 15.58 -18.01
C GLU A 120 -4.73 15.17 -16.60
N THR A 121 -4.96 13.87 -16.38
CA THR A 121 -5.43 13.37 -15.08
C THR A 121 -4.39 13.49 -13.97
N PHE A 122 -3.09 13.38 -14.29
CA PHE A 122 -2.01 13.61 -13.33
C PHE A 122 -1.94 15.09 -12.93
N HIS A 123 -2.00 15.99 -13.92
CA HIS A 123 -2.03 17.44 -13.70
C HIS A 123 -3.24 17.85 -12.85
N GLU A 124 -4.43 17.38 -13.19
CA GLU A 124 -5.67 17.63 -12.45
C GLU A 124 -5.57 17.18 -10.99
N MET A 125 -4.97 16.01 -10.73
CA MET A 125 -4.81 15.46 -9.38
C MET A 125 -4.00 16.39 -8.46
N TYR A 126 -2.87 16.91 -8.95
CA TYR A 126 -1.99 17.76 -8.16
C TYR A 126 -2.36 19.24 -8.18
N LEU A 127 -3.09 19.70 -9.20
CA LEU A 127 -3.62 21.07 -9.22
C LEU A 127 -4.75 21.26 -8.20
N GLN A 128 -5.59 20.24 -8.01
CA GLN A 128 -6.73 20.32 -7.08
C GLN A 128 -6.31 20.21 -5.62
N ARG A 129 -5.29 19.40 -5.32
CA ARG A 129 -4.91 19.02 -3.96
C ARG A 129 -3.41 18.84 -3.85
N ASP A 130 -2.77 19.65 -3.02
CA ASP A 130 -1.36 19.50 -2.67
C ASP A 130 -1.16 18.53 -1.49
N PHE A 131 0.09 18.27 -1.14
CA PHE A 131 0.41 17.37 -0.03
C PHE A 131 -0.13 17.89 1.31
N ASN A 132 -0.14 19.20 1.53
CA ASN A 132 -0.68 19.81 2.74
C ASN A 132 -2.19 19.59 2.87
N THR A 133 -2.92 19.65 1.76
CA THR A 133 -4.35 19.33 1.70
C THR A 133 -4.60 17.91 2.17
N TRP A 134 -3.81 16.94 1.69
CA TRP A 134 -3.95 15.55 2.11
C TRP A 134 -3.54 15.30 3.56
N LEU A 135 -2.50 15.98 4.05
CA LEU A 135 -2.11 15.89 5.46
C LEU A 135 -3.23 16.36 6.39
N GLU A 136 -3.88 17.48 6.06
CA GLU A 136 -4.99 18.00 6.85
C GLU A 136 -6.22 17.08 6.80
N GLU A 137 -6.53 16.46 5.66
CA GLU A 137 -7.62 15.48 5.60
C GLU A 137 -7.32 14.18 6.36
N MET A 138 -6.08 13.70 6.31
CA MET A 138 -5.68 12.46 6.98
C MET A 138 -5.57 12.62 8.49
N ALA A 139 -5.09 13.77 8.96
CA ALA A 139 -4.84 14.02 10.38
C ALA A 139 -5.13 15.49 10.73
N PRO A 140 -6.42 15.89 10.79
CA PRO A 140 -6.82 17.28 11.00
C PRO A 140 -6.17 17.90 12.24
N GLY A 141 -5.51 19.04 12.07
CA GLY A 141 -4.83 19.76 13.16
C GLY A 141 -3.63 19.04 13.79
N GLN A 142 -3.12 17.95 13.20
CA GLN A 142 -1.98 17.19 13.72
C GLN A 142 -0.70 17.36 12.88
N SER A 143 -0.79 18.00 11.72
CA SER A 143 0.34 18.28 10.83
C SER A 143 0.69 19.76 10.79
N THR A 144 1.98 20.06 10.74
CA THR A 144 2.46 21.37 10.29
C THR A 144 2.57 21.37 8.78
N PRO A 145 2.08 22.40 8.08
CA PRO A 145 2.28 22.52 6.64
C PRO A 145 3.75 22.39 6.28
N VAL A 146 4.04 21.57 5.28
CA VAL A 146 5.39 21.44 4.71
C VAL A 146 5.59 22.51 3.64
N ASP A 147 6.83 22.96 3.50
CA ASP A 147 7.21 23.86 2.43
C ASP A 147 7.10 23.11 1.09
N THR A 148 6.40 23.70 0.14
CA THR A 148 6.22 23.17 -1.22
C THR A 148 7.25 23.82 -2.14
N GLY A 149 7.78 23.06 -3.09
CA GLY A 149 8.69 23.60 -4.11
C GLY A 149 8.01 24.60 -5.05
N ASP A 150 8.80 25.13 -5.98
CA ASP A 150 8.41 26.12 -6.99
C ASP A 150 8.02 25.52 -8.34
N LEU A 151 7.78 24.20 -8.39
CA LEU A 151 7.36 23.50 -9.61
C LEU A 151 6.03 24.07 -10.13
N ASP A 152 6.03 24.58 -11.35
CA ASP A 152 4.82 24.96 -12.07
C ASP A 152 4.13 23.69 -12.60
N PRO A 153 2.90 23.35 -12.13
CA PRO A 153 2.18 22.18 -12.60
C PRO A 153 2.01 22.16 -14.13
N ASP A 154 1.92 23.32 -14.78
CA ASP A 154 1.73 23.40 -16.24
C ASP A 154 2.95 22.91 -17.03
N GLU A 155 4.13 22.80 -16.41
CA GLU A 155 5.29 22.17 -17.01
C GLU A 155 5.10 20.66 -17.23
N LEU A 156 4.28 20.00 -16.40
CA LEU A 156 3.94 18.59 -16.57
C LEU A 156 3.25 18.32 -17.90
N MET A 157 2.47 19.28 -18.39
CA MET A 157 1.79 19.20 -19.69
C MET A 157 2.75 19.33 -20.88
N LYS A 158 3.99 19.77 -20.67
CA LYS A 158 5.04 19.90 -21.70
C LYS A 158 6.05 18.74 -21.70
N SER A 159 6.19 18.01 -20.60
CA SER A 159 7.12 16.88 -20.44
C SER A 159 6.90 15.73 -21.45
N GLU A 160 7.75 15.57 -22.47
CA GLU A 160 7.60 14.48 -23.46
C GLU A 160 7.69 13.07 -22.83
N TYR A 161 8.47 12.92 -21.75
CA TYR A 161 8.80 11.63 -21.13
C TYR A 161 8.13 11.43 -19.77
N MET A 162 6.92 11.97 -19.59
CA MET A 162 6.19 11.84 -18.33
C MET A 162 5.70 10.40 -18.06
N ILE A 163 5.61 9.58 -19.10
CA ILE A 163 5.13 8.19 -19.03
C ILE A 163 6.26 7.31 -19.56
N ASN A 164 6.63 6.28 -18.80
CA ASN A 164 7.60 5.26 -19.22
C ASN A 164 6.92 4.13 -20.00
#